data_AF-A0A3Q1CYM4-F1
#
_entry.id   AF-A0A3Q1CYM4-F1
#
_cell.length_a   1.000
_cell.length_b   1.000
_cell.length_c   1.000
_cell.angle_alpha   90.00
_cell.angle_beta   90.00
_cell.angle_gamma   90.00
#
_symmetry.space_group_name_H-M   'P 1'
#
loop_
_entity.id
_entity.type
_entity.pdbx_description
1 polymer ?
#
loop_
_entity_poly.entity_id
_entity_poly.type
_entity_poly.pdbx_seq_one_letter_code
_entity_poly.pdbx_strand_id
1 'polypeptide(L)'
;MGSGESTTRKVSFGVDDEDRVRILRGVKLSEDVLQRMRGVANIPPERSSTTSSPQKDTGTSRPVNSGSRPQHRTQPGNQSSKPASYAKEEQKRYERQQTILKEELAKLVQREKEAAREEMTKAMSRERQHTRQEADKAKQLAQQLQKKDSQLKAMDAFYKEQLAQLEKRRGSSTLGAVSALLLGVLAVGPFCLADWGAPHLGVGVPLSVGLWGSGGPGAGAPSGHGL
;
A
#
# COMPACT_ATOMS: atom_id res chain seq x y z
N MET A 1 -15.26 23.89 1.67
CA MET A 1 -14.27 22.80 1.84
C MET A 1 -14.11 22.58 3.34
N GLY A 2 -14.52 21.42 3.85
CA GLY A 2 -14.62 21.19 5.30
C GLY A 2 -13.25 21.05 5.95
N SER A 3 -12.92 21.99 6.85
CA SER A 3 -11.80 21.84 7.79
C SER A 3 -12.26 20.94 8.93
N GLY A 4 -11.85 19.67 8.88
CA GLY A 4 -12.08 18.71 9.96
C GLY A 4 -11.02 18.90 11.05
N GLU A 5 -11.47 19.37 12.21
CA GLU A 5 -10.64 19.50 13.42
C GLU A 5 -10.06 18.13 13.83
N SER A 6 -8.73 18.02 13.81
CA SER A 6 -8.01 16.77 14.05
C SER A 6 -7.88 16.51 15.56
N THR A 7 -8.83 15.74 16.11
CA THR A 7 -8.74 15.23 17.49
C THR A 7 -7.81 14.02 17.55
N THR A 8 -6.72 14.10 18.31
CA THR A 8 -5.73 13.01 18.48
C THR A 8 -6.28 11.92 19.41
N ARG A 9 -7.15 11.04 18.88
CA ARG A 9 -7.63 9.85 19.57
C ARG A 9 -6.82 8.63 19.15
N LYS A 10 -6.40 7.79 20.10
CA LYS A 10 -5.73 6.51 19.79
C LYS A 10 -6.67 5.63 18.95
N VAL A 11 -6.20 5.21 17.78
CA VAL A 11 -6.92 4.32 16.87
C VAL A 11 -5.98 3.21 16.44
N SER A 12 -6.49 1.98 16.33
CA SER A 12 -5.76 0.89 15.69
C SER A 12 -6.04 0.90 14.19
N PHE A 13 -5.10 0.39 13.41
CA PHE A 13 -5.23 0.23 11.96
C PHE A 13 -5.26 -1.26 11.65
N GLY A 14 -6.06 -1.66 10.67
CA GLY A 14 -6.05 -3.02 10.13
C GLY A 14 -6.24 -2.99 8.62
N VAL A 15 -5.79 -4.05 7.96
CA VAL A 15 -5.92 -4.24 6.51
C VAL A 15 -7.07 -5.22 6.28
N ASP A 16 -7.97 -4.88 5.34
CA ASP A 16 -9.09 -5.74 4.94
C ASP A 16 -8.67 -6.75 3.85
N ASP A 17 -9.59 -7.63 3.42
CA ASP A 17 -9.35 -8.63 2.37
C ASP A 17 -9.11 -8.04 0.97
N GLU A 18 -9.23 -6.71 0.84
CA GLU A 18 -9.09 -5.95 -0.40
C GLU A 18 -7.85 -5.04 -0.36
N ASP A 19 -6.91 -5.34 0.56
CA ASP A 19 -5.66 -4.63 0.83
C ASP A 19 -5.81 -3.14 1.20
N ARG A 20 -7.00 -2.71 1.64
CA ARG A 20 -7.24 -1.32 2.05
C ARG A 20 -7.01 -1.16 3.54
N VAL A 21 -6.23 -0.13 3.89
CA VAL A 21 -6.01 0.26 5.29
C VAL A 21 -7.28 0.88 5.86
N ARG A 22 -7.89 0.22 6.83
CA ARG A 22 -9.05 0.71 7.57
C ARG A 22 -8.66 1.04 9.00
N ILE A 23 -9.29 2.07 9.55
CA ILE A 23 -9.14 2.44 10.96
C ILE A 23 -9.99 1.50 11.80
N LEU A 24 -9.35 0.52 12.44
CA LEU A 24 -9.99 -0.35 13.42
C LEU A 24 -10.02 0.36 14.77
N ARG A 25 -11.14 0.96 15.19
CA ARG A 25 -11.26 1.39 16.59
C ARG A 25 -11.57 0.17 17.47
N GLY A 26 -10.63 -0.25 18.33
CA GLY A 26 -10.87 -1.37 19.24
C GLY A 26 -10.19 -1.22 20.59
N VAL A 27 -10.93 -1.53 21.65
CA VAL A 27 -10.41 -1.99 22.95
C VAL A 27 -10.61 -3.51 22.96
N LYS A 28 -9.55 -4.27 23.21
CA LYS A 28 -9.59 -5.74 23.19
C LYS A 28 -10.41 -6.24 24.39
N LEU A 29 -11.58 -6.81 24.13
CA LEU A 29 -12.39 -7.47 25.16
C LEU A 29 -11.75 -8.83 25.51
N SER A 30 -11.83 -9.24 26.78
CA SER A 30 -11.38 -10.57 27.18
C SER A 30 -12.30 -11.66 26.61
N GLU A 31 -11.76 -12.86 26.46
CA GLU A 31 -12.51 -14.02 25.94
C GLU A 31 -13.81 -14.24 26.73
N ASP A 32 -13.77 -14.08 28.05
CA ASP A 32 -14.94 -14.16 28.93
C ASP A 32 -16.01 -13.10 28.66
N VAL A 33 -15.62 -11.88 28.31
CA VAL A 33 -16.55 -10.80 27.95
C VAL A 33 -17.18 -11.08 26.59
N LEU A 34 -16.39 -11.57 25.63
CA LEU A 34 -16.88 -11.99 24.31
C LEU A 34 -17.84 -13.18 24.41
N GLN A 35 -17.53 -14.18 25.25
CA GLN A 35 -18.37 -15.35 25.46
C GLN A 35 -19.72 -14.98 26.08
N ARG A 36 -19.73 -14.05 27.06
CA ARG A 36 -20.98 -13.52 27.62
C ARG A 36 -21.79 -12.74 26.59
N MET A 37 -21.19 -11.86 25.80
CA MET A 37 -21.91 -11.12 24.76
C MET A 37 -22.47 -12.03 23.67
N ARG A 38 -21.72 -13.08 23.28
CA ARG A 38 -22.20 -14.14 22.39
C ARG A 38 -23.34 -14.97 23.02
N GLY A 39 -23.31 -15.18 24.32
CA GLY A 39 -24.38 -15.84 25.08
C GLY A 39 -25.65 -14.98 25.28
N VAL A 40 -25.54 -13.65 25.25
CA VAL A 40 -26.72 -12.74 25.25
C VAL A 40 -27.40 -12.70 23.86
N ALA A 41 -26.63 -12.89 22.79
CA ALA A 41 -27.15 -12.92 21.41
C ALA A 41 -27.57 -14.31 20.92
N ASN A 42 -27.43 -15.36 21.74
CA ASN A 42 -27.84 -16.71 21.38
C ASN A 42 -28.57 -17.40 22.55
N ILE A 43 -29.82 -16.99 22.76
CA ILE A 43 -30.85 -17.88 23.30
C ILE A 43 -31.65 -18.39 22.10
N PRO A 44 -31.33 -19.57 21.52
CA PRO A 44 -32.31 -20.32 20.74
C PRO A 44 -33.46 -20.74 21.67
N PRO A 45 -34.73 -20.64 21.24
CA PRO A 45 -35.84 -21.09 22.07
C PRO A 45 -35.73 -22.61 22.29
N GLU A 46 -35.62 -22.99 23.55
CA GLU A 46 -36.08 -24.24 24.16
C GLU A 46 -36.70 -25.28 23.21
N ARG A 47 -36.05 -26.45 23.14
CA ARG A 47 -36.72 -27.71 23.47
C ARG A 47 -35.70 -28.74 24.00
N SER A 48 -35.92 -29.12 25.25
CA SER A 48 -35.62 -30.41 25.88
C SER A 48 -34.21 -30.63 26.46
N SER A 49 -34.10 -30.28 27.75
CA SER A 49 -33.66 -31.16 28.86
C SER A 49 -32.67 -32.29 28.55
N THR A 50 -31.51 -32.29 29.22
CA THR A 50 -31.28 -33.17 30.38
C THR A 50 -29.94 -32.91 31.06
N THR A 51 -30.04 -32.81 32.37
CA THR A 51 -29.00 -32.85 33.39
C THR A 51 -28.05 -34.05 33.24
N SER A 52 -26.75 -33.89 33.51
CA SER A 52 -26.03 -34.79 34.44
C SER A 52 -24.56 -34.40 34.62
N SER A 53 -24.24 -34.08 35.87
CA SER A 53 -22.93 -34.18 36.52
C SER A 53 -22.55 -35.65 36.78
N PRO A 54 -21.27 -36.04 36.88
CA PRO A 54 -20.89 -37.36 37.36
C PRO A 54 -20.21 -37.30 38.73
N GLN A 55 -20.82 -37.89 39.76
CA GLN A 55 -20.06 -38.44 40.89
C GLN A 55 -20.58 -39.83 41.28
N LYS A 56 -19.70 -40.78 40.97
CA LYS A 56 -19.39 -42.06 41.61
C LYS A 56 -19.73 -42.11 43.10
N ASP A 57 -20.41 -43.17 43.54
CA ASP A 57 -20.01 -43.93 44.74
C ASP A 57 -20.68 -45.30 44.88
N THR A 58 -19.90 -46.15 45.54
CA THR A 58 -20.03 -47.55 45.95
C THR A 58 -21.26 -47.91 46.78
N GLY A 59 -21.76 -49.15 46.64
CA GLY A 59 -22.72 -49.71 47.59
C GLY A 59 -23.15 -51.14 47.27
N THR A 60 -23.04 -52.01 48.26
CA THR A 60 -23.07 -53.48 48.24
C THR A 60 -24.49 -54.09 48.29
N SER A 61 -24.57 -55.39 47.95
CA SER A 61 -25.54 -56.45 48.38
C SER A 61 -26.88 -56.67 47.64
N ARG A 62 -26.94 -57.86 46.99
CA ARG A 62 -28.09 -58.75 46.62
C ARG A 62 -28.94 -59.16 47.85
N PRO A 63 -30.03 -59.98 47.75
CA PRO A 63 -30.65 -60.68 46.60
C PRO A 63 -32.20 -60.45 46.54
N VAL A 64 -32.99 -60.90 45.56
CA VAL A 64 -33.50 -62.27 45.32
C VAL A 64 -34.36 -62.18 44.05
N ASN A 65 -34.14 -63.05 43.06
CA ASN A 65 -35.24 -63.46 42.20
C ASN A 65 -35.04 -64.92 41.78
N SER A 66 -35.99 -65.75 42.20
CA SER A 66 -36.15 -67.15 41.84
C SER A 66 -36.92 -67.23 40.52
N GLY A 67 -36.49 -68.08 39.60
CA GLY A 67 -37.29 -68.33 38.39
C GLY A 67 -36.52 -68.98 37.23
N SER A 68 -36.14 -70.24 37.43
CA SER A 68 -36.23 -71.32 36.43
C SER A 68 -35.72 -71.05 35.00
N ARG A 69 -34.51 -71.55 34.68
CA ARG A 69 -34.19 -72.02 33.33
C ARG A 69 -33.35 -73.31 33.40
N PRO A 70 -33.79 -74.41 32.78
CA PRO A 70 -33.16 -75.71 32.94
C PRO A 70 -31.77 -75.75 32.30
N GLN A 71 -30.92 -76.49 32.99
CA GLN A 71 -29.55 -76.82 32.61
C GLN A 71 -29.50 -77.47 31.23
N HIS A 72 -28.63 -76.95 30.36
CA HIS A 72 -27.97 -77.80 29.37
C HIS A 72 -26.53 -78.00 29.82
N ARG A 73 -26.33 -79.14 30.47
CA ARG A 73 -25.04 -79.71 30.81
C ARG A 73 -24.40 -80.23 29.52
N THR A 74 -23.36 -79.56 29.07
CA THR A 74 -22.31 -80.18 28.25
C THR A 74 -21.00 -79.47 28.60
N GLN A 75 -20.19 -80.16 29.39
CA GLN A 75 -18.82 -79.81 29.71
C GLN A 75 -17.88 -80.67 28.82
N PRO A 76 -16.57 -80.45 28.84
CA PRO A 76 -15.82 -79.53 28.00
C PRO A 76 -15.01 -80.30 26.93
N GLY A 77 -14.80 -79.70 25.77
CA GLY A 77 -13.91 -80.30 24.78
C GLY A 77 -14.03 -79.63 23.44
N ASN A 78 -13.15 -78.66 23.17
CA ASN A 78 -12.38 -78.68 21.94
C ASN A 78 -11.34 -77.56 21.92
N GLN A 79 -10.08 -77.99 21.99
CA GLN A 79 -9.00 -77.53 21.13
C GLN A 79 -8.59 -76.06 21.27
N SER A 80 -7.81 -75.86 22.34
CA SER A 80 -6.68 -74.95 22.36
C SER A 80 -5.82 -75.12 21.09
N SER A 81 -5.94 -74.18 20.15
CA SER A 81 -4.92 -73.87 19.12
C SER A 81 -5.15 -72.56 18.33
N LYS A 82 -6.24 -71.80 18.57
CA LYS A 82 -6.59 -70.60 17.76
C LYS A 82 -6.04 -69.21 18.15
N PRO A 83 -5.47 -68.92 19.35
CA PRO A 83 -5.11 -67.53 19.69
C PRO A 83 -3.99 -66.97 18.80
N ALA A 84 -3.06 -67.83 18.37
CA ALA A 84 -1.94 -67.43 17.52
C ALA A 84 -2.36 -67.08 16.07
N SER A 85 -3.42 -67.73 15.54
CA SER A 85 -3.94 -67.43 14.20
C SER A 85 -4.73 -66.12 14.19
N TYR A 86 -5.53 -65.88 15.24
CA TYR A 86 -6.29 -64.64 15.40
C TYR A 86 -5.35 -63.43 15.59
N ALA A 87 -4.31 -63.55 16.43
CA ALA A 87 -3.31 -62.50 16.64
C ALA A 87 -2.56 -62.12 15.34
N LYS A 88 -2.23 -63.10 14.49
CA LYS A 88 -1.61 -62.84 13.18
C LYS A 88 -2.54 -62.14 12.20
N GLU A 89 -3.83 -62.50 12.21
CA GLU A 89 -4.82 -61.87 11.34
C GLU A 89 -5.09 -60.41 11.75
N GLU A 90 -5.12 -60.14 13.05
CA GLU A 90 -5.23 -58.81 13.63
C GLU A 90 -4.00 -57.94 13.31
N GLN A 91 -2.79 -58.50 13.46
CA GLN A 91 -1.56 -57.83 13.00
C GLN A 91 -1.62 -57.44 11.53
N LYS A 92 -2.08 -58.35 10.66
CA LYS A 92 -2.24 -58.08 9.22
C LYS A 92 -3.26 -56.97 8.94
N ARG A 93 -4.30 -56.82 9.77
CA ARG A 93 -5.24 -55.70 9.66
C ARG A 93 -4.58 -54.38 10.04
N TYR A 94 -3.79 -54.34 11.11
CA TYR A 94 -3.05 -53.14 11.50
C TYR A 94 -2.02 -52.72 10.45
N GLU A 95 -1.28 -53.67 9.87
CA GLU A 95 -0.34 -53.39 8.79
C GLU A 95 -1.06 -52.78 7.57
N ARG A 96 -2.21 -53.32 7.18
CA ARG A 96 -3.05 -52.75 6.10
C ARG A 96 -3.50 -51.32 6.44
N GLN A 97 -3.96 -51.09 7.66
CA GLN A 97 -4.35 -49.74 8.10
C GLN A 97 -3.17 -48.77 8.06
N GLN A 98 -1.98 -49.18 8.51
CA GLN A 98 -0.78 -48.35 8.41
C GLN A 98 -0.41 -48.03 6.95
N THR A 99 -0.52 -49.01 6.04
CA THR A 99 -0.23 -48.76 4.62
C THR A 99 -1.19 -47.74 4.01
N ILE A 100 -2.49 -47.86 4.31
CA ILE A 100 -3.50 -46.90 3.82
C ILE A 100 -3.22 -45.50 4.37
N LEU A 101 -2.92 -45.37 5.67
CA LEU A 101 -2.61 -44.07 6.27
C LEU A 101 -1.35 -43.44 5.67
N LYS A 102 -0.31 -44.23 5.41
CA LYS A 102 0.92 -43.76 4.74
C LYS A 102 0.65 -43.32 3.30
N GLU A 103 -0.17 -44.06 2.56
CA GLU A 103 -0.56 -43.71 1.19
C GLU A 103 -1.37 -42.42 1.14
N GLU A 104 -2.35 -42.25 2.03
CA GLU A 104 -3.16 -41.02 2.11
C GLU A 104 -2.31 -39.80 2.48
N LEU A 105 -1.37 -39.95 3.41
CA LEU A 105 -0.41 -38.89 3.73
C LEU A 105 0.47 -38.53 2.53
N ALA A 106 0.97 -39.54 1.80
CA ALA A 106 1.78 -39.31 0.60
C ALA A 106 0.98 -38.59 -0.50
N LYS A 107 -0.30 -38.96 -0.70
CA LYS A 107 -1.20 -38.26 -1.64
C LYS A 107 -1.44 -36.81 -1.23
N LEU A 108 -1.66 -36.54 0.06
CA LEU A 108 -1.86 -35.16 0.55
C LEU A 108 -0.61 -34.32 0.35
N VAL A 109 0.57 -34.82 0.70
CA VAL A 109 1.85 -34.12 0.48
C VAL A 109 2.09 -33.87 -1.01
N GLN A 110 1.73 -34.81 -1.88
CA GLN A 110 1.87 -34.63 -3.33
C GLN A 110 0.93 -33.53 -3.85
N ARG A 111 -0.35 -33.56 -3.46
CA ARG A 111 -1.31 -32.52 -3.83
C ARG A 111 -0.92 -31.14 -3.30
N GLU A 112 -0.42 -31.07 -2.06
CA GLU A 112 0.08 -29.82 -1.48
C GLU A 112 1.28 -29.28 -2.29
N LYS A 113 2.24 -30.13 -2.66
CA LYS A 113 3.38 -29.73 -3.50
C LYS A 113 2.94 -29.21 -4.87
N GLU A 114 1.98 -29.87 -5.51
CA GLU A 114 1.45 -29.44 -6.80
C GLU A 114 0.70 -28.11 -6.68
N ALA A 115 -0.20 -27.99 -5.70
CA ALA A 115 -0.91 -26.75 -5.42
C ALA A 115 0.04 -25.59 -5.09
N ALA A 116 1.08 -25.83 -4.28
CA ALA A 116 2.09 -24.83 -3.96
C ALA A 116 2.90 -24.38 -5.19
N ARG A 117 3.20 -25.29 -6.13
CA ARG A 117 3.87 -24.94 -7.40
C ARG A 117 2.96 -24.12 -8.32
N GLU A 118 1.68 -24.49 -8.42
CA GLU A 118 0.69 -23.73 -9.19
C GLU A 118 0.48 -22.33 -8.58
N GLU A 119 0.40 -22.23 -7.26
CA GLU A 119 0.28 -20.96 -6.55
C GLU A 119 1.52 -20.09 -6.74
N MET A 120 2.73 -20.66 -6.61
CA MET A 120 3.99 -19.97 -6.87
C MET A 120 4.09 -19.44 -8.31
N THR A 121 3.74 -20.26 -9.31
CA THR A 121 3.78 -19.84 -10.72
C THR A 121 2.75 -18.74 -11.01
N LYS A 122 1.56 -18.82 -10.40
CA LYS A 122 0.53 -17.79 -10.49
C LYS A 122 0.98 -16.50 -9.81
N ALA A 123 1.55 -16.56 -8.62
CA ALA A 123 2.09 -15.41 -7.90
C ALA A 123 3.20 -14.73 -8.71
N MET A 124 4.16 -15.49 -9.24
CA MET A 124 5.23 -14.98 -10.09
C MET A 124 4.70 -14.29 -11.36
N SER A 125 3.65 -14.85 -11.98
CA SER A 125 3.04 -14.22 -13.17
C SER A 125 2.40 -12.87 -12.86
N ARG A 126 1.71 -12.76 -11.71
CA ARG A 126 1.10 -11.53 -11.22
C ARG A 126 2.14 -10.48 -10.87
N GLU A 127 3.17 -10.89 -10.14
CA GLU A 127 4.33 -10.04 -9.82
C GLU A 127 4.96 -9.49 -11.10
N ARG A 128 5.24 -10.35 -12.08
CA ARG A 128 5.84 -9.93 -13.35
C ARG A 128 4.97 -8.94 -14.12
N GLN A 129 3.65 -9.11 -14.11
CA GLN A 129 2.73 -8.17 -14.73
C GLN A 129 2.72 -6.82 -13.99
N HIS A 130 2.70 -6.85 -12.66
CA HIS A 130 2.78 -5.66 -11.83
C HIS A 130 4.07 -4.87 -12.10
N THR A 131 5.22 -5.54 -12.07
CA THR A 131 6.52 -4.93 -12.36
C THR A 131 6.58 -4.29 -13.75
N ARG A 132 5.95 -4.90 -14.76
CA ARG A 132 5.85 -4.31 -16.11
C ARG A 132 5.01 -3.04 -16.10
N GLN A 133 3.86 -3.07 -15.43
CA GLN A 133 2.99 -1.90 -15.31
C GLN A 133 3.70 -0.75 -14.58
N GLU A 134 4.42 -1.05 -13.51
CA GLU A 134 5.22 -0.06 -12.79
C GLU A 134 6.37 0.48 -13.64
N ALA A 135 7.06 -0.37 -14.39
CA ALA A 135 8.11 0.06 -15.30
C ALA A 135 7.59 1.02 -16.38
N ASP A 136 6.41 0.78 -16.93
CA ASP A 136 5.82 1.66 -17.93
C ASP A 136 5.35 2.99 -17.32
N LYS A 137 4.78 2.98 -16.11
CA LYS A 137 4.50 4.21 -15.34
C LYS A 137 5.78 5.00 -15.05
N ALA A 138 6.85 4.33 -14.64
CA ALA A 138 8.14 4.95 -14.37
C ALA A 138 8.75 5.60 -15.62
N LYS A 139 8.64 4.95 -16.80
CA LYS A 139 9.06 5.55 -18.08
C LYS A 139 8.29 6.82 -18.40
N GLN A 140 6.97 6.83 -18.20
CA GLN A 140 6.14 8.01 -18.43
C GLN A 140 6.55 9.18 -17.53
N LEU A 141 6.78 8.91 -16.24
CA LEU A 141 7.26 9.92 -15.29
C LEU A 141 8.66 10.43 -15.66
N ALA A 142 9.57 9.53 -16.05
CA ALA A 142 10.91 9.91 -16.50
C ALA A 142 10.87 10.85 -17.72
N GLN A 143 9.98 10.59 -18.69
CA GLN A 143 9.79 11.49 -19.84
C GLN A 143 9.23 12.86 -19.43
N GLN A 144 8.31 12.90 -18.46
CA GLN A 144 7.80 14.17 -17.94
C GLN A 144 8.90 14.97 -17.23
N LEU A 145 9.71 14.30 -16.40
CA LEU A 145 10.86 14.91 -15.74
C LEU A 145 11.86 15.45 -16.76
N GLN A 146 12.20 14.67 -17.79
CA GLN A 146 13.10 15.13 -18.85
C GLN A 146 12.59 16.39 -19.57
N LYS A 147 11.28 16.49 -19.84
CA LYS A 147 10.67 17.70 -20.42
C LYS A 147 10.75 18.89 -19.46
N LYS A 148 10.54 18.66 -18.17
CA LYS A 148 10.67 19.72 -17.14
C LYS A 148 12.11 20.17 -16.99
N ASP A 149 13.06 19.25 -17.00
CA ASP A 149 14.50 19.54 -16.94
C ASP A 149 14.97 20.33 -18.16
N SER A 150 14.49 19.99 -19.37
CA SER A 150 14.82 20.78 -20.57
C SER A 150 14.25 22.18 -20.50
N GLN A 151 13.02 22.34 -20.00
CA GLN A 151 12.41 23.65 -19.78
C GLN A 151 13.18 24.48 -18.74
N LEU A 152 13.58 23.86 -17.62
CA LEU A 152 14.39 24.53 -16.59
C LEU A 152 15.75 24.96 -17.13
N LYS A 153 16.42 24.09 -17.89
CA LYS A 153 17.69 24.42 -18.55
C LYS A 153 17.55 25.57 -19.55
N ALA A 154 16.47 25.60 -20.32
CA ALA A 154 16.21 26.70 -21.25
C ALA A 154 15.99 28.03 -20.51
N MET A 155 15.25 28.02 -19.41
CA MET A 155 15.05 29.20 -18.57
C MET A 155 16.36 29.65 -17.90
N ASP A 156 17.15 28.72 -17.36
CA ASP A 156 18.46 29.00 -16.77
C ASP A 156 19.42 29.63 -17.80
N ALA A 157 19.48 29.07 -19.01
CA ALA A 157 20.26 29.64 -20.10
C ALA A 157 19.80 31.05 -20.48
N PHE A 158 18.48 31.28 -20.54
CA PHE A 158 17.92 32.60 -20.81
C PHE A 158 18.35 33.62 -19.74
N TYR A 159 18.25 33.28 -18.46
CA TYR A 159 18.66 34.19 -17.37
C TYR A 159 20.17 34.44 -17.36
N LYS A 160 20.98 33.41 -17.62
CA LYS A 160 22.44 33.57 -17.75
C LYS A 160 22.80 34.51 -18.90
N GLU A 161 22.11 34.41 -20.03
CA GLU A 161 22.30 35.34 -21.14
C GLU A 161 21.90 36.77 -20.76
N GLN A 162 20.79 36.97 -20.04
CA GLN A 162 20.41 38.29 -19.54
C GLN A 162 21.49 38.89 -18.61
N LEU A 163 22.05 38.08 -17.71
CA LEU A 163 23.16 38.50 -16.85
C LEU A 163 24.40 38.90 -17.66
N ALA A 164 24.79 38.07 -18.63
CA ALA A 164 25.92 38.34 -19.52
C ALA A 164 25.71 39.63 -20.33
N GLN A 165 24.49 39.91 -20.80
CA GLN A 165 24.17 41.15 -21.49
C GLN A 165 24.26 42.38 -20.58
N LEU A 166 23.82 42.27 -19.33
CA LEU A 166 23.96 43.34 -18.34
C LEU A 166 25.43 43.59 -18.00
N GLU A 167 26.22 42.54 -17.83
CA GLU A 167 27.67 42.63 -17.61
C GLU A 167 28.39 43.24 -18.82
N LYS A 168 28.01 42.88 -20.04
CA LYS A 168 28.55 43.48 -21.27
C LYS A 168 28.22 44.96 -21.36
N ARG A 169 26.96 45.36 -21.10
CA ARG A 169 26.56 46.77 -21.09
C ARG A 169 27.24 47.56 -19.99
N ARG A 170 27.38 47.00 -18.78
CA ARG A 170 28.10 47.62 -17.66
C ARG A 170 29.59 47.71 -17.95
N GLY A 171 30.21 46.66 -18.47
CA GLY A 171 31.61 46.61 -18.86
C GLY A 171 31.92 47.59 -20.00
N SER A 172 31.13 47.63 -21.07
CA SER A 172 31.33 48.57 -22.17
C SER A 172 31.08 50.03 -21.76
N SER A 173 30.09 50.29 -20.91
CA SER A 173 29.77 51.64 -20.43
C SER A 173 30.80 52.14 -19.41
N THR A 174 31.31 51.28 -18.54
CA THR A 174 32.34 51.65 -17.56
C THR A 174 33.73 51.75 -18.19
N LEU A 175 34.15 50.82 -19.06
CA LEU A 175 35.39 50.99 -19.82
C LEU A 175 35.32 52.20 -20.76
N GLY A 176 34.17 52.45 -21.40
CA GLY A 176 33.94 53.64 -22.23
C GLY A 176 34.00 54.94 -21.42
N ALA A 177 33.34 54.99 -20.27
CA ALA A 177 33.36 56.17 -19.39
C ALA A 177 34.73 56.39 -18.74
N VAL A 178 35.43 55.33 -18.32
CA VAL A 178 36.79 55.43 -17.77
C VAL A 178 37.78 55.82 -18.86
N SER A 179 37.66 55.30 -20.09
CA SER A 179 38.48 55.72 -21.24
C SER A 179 38.21 57.18 -21.63
N ALA A 180 36.94 57.60 -21.65
CA ALA A 180 36.57 59.00 -21.91
C ALA A 180 37.05 59.94 -20.79
N LEU A 181 37.00 59.52 -19.52
CA LEU A 181 37.60 60.29 -18.42
C LEU A 181 39.12 60.33 -18.53
N LEU A 182 39.78 59.22 -18.89
CA LEU A 182 41.24 59.17 -19.00
C LEU A 182 41.75 60.03 -20.16
N LEU A 183 41.06 60.01 -21.31
CA LEU A 183 41.34 60.89 -22.46
C LEU A 183 40.95 62.35 -22.19
N GLY A 184 39.84 62.58 -21.48
CA GLY A 184 39.40 63.92 -21.06
C GLY A 184 40.34 64.56 -20.03
N VAL A 185 40.90 63.77 -19.11
CA VAL A 185 41.90 64.24 -18.12
C VAL A 185 43.26 64.50 -18.78
N LEU A 186 43.63 63.79 -19.85
CA LEU A 186 44.82 64.12 -20.65
C LEU A 186 44.62 65.37 -21.54
N ALA A 187 43.38 65.70 -21.92
CA ALA A 187 43.07 66.83 -22.80
C ALA A 187 42.87 68.17 -22.08
N VAL A 188 42.77 68.18 -20.74
CA VAL A 188 42.70 69.42 -19.95
C VAL A 188 44.08 69.75 -19.38
N GLY A 189 45.00 70.07 -20.29
CA GLY A 189 46.13 70.99 -20.03
C GLY A 189 45.71 72.41 -20.41
N PRO A 190 46.19 73.45 -19.71
CA PRO A 190 45.56 74.77 -19.72
C PRO A 190 45.92 75.50 -21.01
N PHE A 191 44.98 75.85 -21.87
CA PHE A 191 45.09 77.02 -22.74
C PHE A 191 43.76 77.38 -23.41
N CYS A 192 43.50 78.69 -23.43
CA CYS A 192 42.51 79.42 -24.24
C CYS A 192 41.03 79.46 -23.78
N LEU A 193 40.81 80.45 -22.92
CA LEU A 193 39.72 81.43 -22.96
C LEU A 193 39.46 81.97 -24.38
N ALA A 194 38.24 82.50 -24.61
CA ALA A 194 37.67 83.11 -25.83
C ALA A 194 36.87 82.12 -26.70
N ASP A 195 35.68 82.39 -27.25
CA ASP A 195 34.93 83.64 -27.42
C ASP A 195 33.46 83.30 -27.76
N TRP A 196 32.60 84.31 -27.60
CA TRP A 196 31.17 84.47 -27.88
C TRP A 196 30.47 83.64 -28.98
N GLY A 197 29.17 83.36 -28.78
CA GLY A 197 28.23 83.23 -29.91
C GLY A 197 26.91 82.48 -29.68
N ALA A 198 25.97 83.04 -28.91
CA ALA A 198 24.53 82.76 -29.04
C ALA A 198 23.91 83.83 -29.98
N PRO A 199 22.78 83.63 -30.71
CA PRO A 199 21.47 83.43 -30.08
C PRO A 199 20.35 82.64 -30.85
N HIS A 200 19.47 82.02 -30.06
CA HIS A 200 17.99 82.06 -30.06
C HIS A 200 17.10 81.73 -31.29
N LEU A 201 15.95 81.10 -30.95
CA LEU A 201 14.68 80.82 -31.68
C LEU A 201 14.60 79.42 -32.33
N GLY A 202 13.64 78.54 -32.03
CA GLY A 202 12.48 78.67 -31.17
C GLY A 202 11.57 77.43 -31.22
N VAL A 203 10.68 77.35 -30.22
CA VAL A 203 9.29 76.88 -30.23
C VAL A 203 8.95 75.48 -30.78
N GLY A 204 8.29 74.65 -29.95
CA GLY A 204 7.37 73.61 -30.45
C GLY A 204 7.20 72.37 -29.57
N VAL A 205 6.09 72.33 -28.83
CA VAL A 205 5.67 71.31 -27.84
C VAL A 205 4.94 70.13 -28.58
N PRO A 206 4.20 69.20 -27.93
CA PRO A 206 4.55 67.82 -27.55
C PRO A 206 3.66 66.69 -28.18
N LEU A 207 3.75 65.48 -27.60
CA LEU A 207 2.69 64.45 -27.45
C LEU A 207 2.50 63.38 -28.55
N SER A 208 2.72 62.12 -28.17
CA SER A 208 1.82 60.96 -28.40
C SER A 208 2.32 59.80 -27.53
N VAL A 209 1.63 59.41 -26.45
CA VAL A 209 0.53 58.43 -26.42
C VAL A 209 1.00 57.12 -27.07
N GLY A 210 1.36 56.06 -26.34
CA GLY A 210 0.57 55.41 -25.30
C GLY A 210 -0.41 54.43 -25.97
N LEU A 211 0.07 53.25 -26.38
CA LEU A 211 -0.81 52.20 -26.88
C LEU A 211 -0.62 50.91 -26.09
N TRP A 212 -1.70 50.54 -25.40
CA TRP A 212 -1.90 49.34 -24.60
C TRP A 212 -1.51 48.04 -25.32
N GLY A 213 -0.62 47.27 -24.69
CA GLY A 213 -0.53 45.83 -24.89
C GLY A 213 -1.39 45.14 -23.84
N SER A 214 -2.64 44.83 -24.19
CA SER A 214 -3.58 44.08 -23.34
C SER A 214 -3.07 42.65 -23.13
N GLY A 215 -2.98 42.23 -21.86
CA GLY A 215 -2.71 40.85 -21.47
C GLY A 215 -3.87 39.90 -21.78
N GLY A 216 -3.56 38.65 -22.11
CA GLY A 216 -4.49 37.53 -21.93
C GLY A 216 -4.58 37.11 -20.45
N PRO A 217 -5.00 35.88 -20.11
CA PRO A 217 -5.75 34.84 -20.85
C PRO A 217 -7.02 34.38 -20.09
N GLY A 218 -7.94 33.64 -20.73
CA GLY A 218 -9.17 33.21 -20.05
C GLY A 218 -9.86 31.98 -20.61
N ALA A 219 -9.57 30.84 -19.97
CA ALA A 219 -10.42 29.68 -19.71
C ALA A 219 -11.09 28.93 -20.89
N GLY A 220 -10.60 27.70 -21.09
CA GLY A 220 -11.29 26.66 -21.82
C GLY A 220 -12.48 26.07 -21.04
N ALA A 221 -13.44 25.57 -21.79
CA ALA A 221 -14.54 24.73 -21.34
C ALA A 221 -14.56 23.46 -22.20
N PRO A 222 -14.55 22.26 -21.60
CA PRO A 222 -15.09 21.08 -22.27
C PRO A 222 -16.48 20.76 -21.70
N SER A 223 -17.46 20.79 -22.60
CA SER A 223 -18.84 20.37 -22.39
C SER A 223 -18.92 18.90 -21.96
N GLY A 224 -19.77 18.64 -20.97
CA GLY A 224 -19.99 17.34 -20.39
C GLY A 224 -20.67 16.34 -21.34
N HIS A 225 -20.28 15.08 -21.21
CA HIS A 225 -21.06 13.92 -21.62
C HIS A 225 -21.80 13.39 -20.39
N GLY A 226 -23.13 13.41 -20.47
CA GLY A 226 -24.01 12.72 -19.54
C GLY A 226 -24.07 11.22 -19.83
N LEU A 227 -24.23 10.46 -18.74
CA LEU A 227 -24.61 9.05 -18.69
C LEU A 227 -26.04 8.84 -19.19
#